data_AF-A0A432VWF5-F1
#
_entry.id   AF-A0A432VWF5-F1
#
_cell.length_a   1.000
_cell.length_b   1.000
_cell.length_c   1.000
_cell.angle_alpha   90.00
_cell.angle_beta   90.00
_cell.angle_gamma   90.00
#
_symmetry.space_group_name_H-M   'P 1'
#
loop_
_entity.id
_entity.type
_entity.pdbx_description
1 polymer ?
#
loop_
_entity_poly.entity_id
_entity_poly.type
_entity_poly.pdbx_seq_one_letter_code
_entity_poly.pdbx_strand_id
1 'polypeptide(L)'
;MPIARMLPALGSKSTPLLPNLAHTKKLLGLTSGFALMLQELSVALEIDLPISRATLYKLNDSENIQSVSSKSRDKVTEFFQQAMSASNSLELGLPNEDEYTGGAAETGWTGMVAAFKCNQNSLSEWSYLIDFIEARINLERTILNKTSLANLPKHCMFDDYIAQLKSQTLITDRALQTAQSVLHKLPNSYSEEDLALWHCSSKMDFYFSAAALLELGWLNRIRQLSPAMVDRKPSWFKRGIISSLIQPLVIENSRVELKDSFELFLKWLADDIGTSPFKSRITLYELASYIPIENSNETINGYDLAEKQLDLLKDWRKGKLPSYNKFRGFIKNLRSERQSSVEVDFLTHIGVAVMAMDRLFLEIFEDLQPFQSIQCFEAFNRSVDRYPSYYVHFKAIYSE
;
A
#
# COMPACT_ATOMS: atom_id res chain seq x y z
N MET A 1 11.84 28.15 -3.41
CA MET A 1 10.70 27.70 -4.26
C MET A 1 10.41 26.18 -4.18
N PRO A 2 11.36 25.26 -3.86
CA PRO A 2 11.06 23.84 -3.62
C PRO A 2 10.28 23.56 -2.31
N ILE A 3 10.62 24.27 -1.23
CA ILE A 3 10.02 24.11 0.11
C ILE A 3 8.50 24.39 0.13
N ALA A 4 8.03 25.31 -0.71
CA ALA A 4 6.61 25.65 -0.85
C ALA A 4 5.77 24.55 -1.52
N ARG A 5 6.40 23.54 -2.15
CA ARG A 5 5.70 22.38 -2.73
C ARG A 5 5.61 21.19 -1.75
N MET A 6 6.49 21.11 -0.75
CA MET A 6 6.38 20.13 0.35
C MET A 6 5.50 20.61 1.51
N LEU A 7 5.32 21.92 1.67
CA LEU A 7 4.39 22.47 2.66
C LEU A 7 2.93 22.03 2.44
N PRO A 8 2.43 21.89 1.19
CA PRO A 8 1.18 21.19 0.90
C PRO A 8 1.23 19.69 1.13
N ALA A 9 2.40 19.06 1.33
CA ALA A 9 2.52 17.67 1.82
C ALA A 9 2.44 17.63 3.37
N LEU A 10 2.95 18.66 4.05
CA LEU A 10 2.73 18.92 5.48
C LEU A 10 1.31 19.43 5.81
N GLY A 11 0.63 20.03 4.81
CA GLY A 11 -0.79 20.35 4.80
C GLY A 11 -1.60 19.43 3.87
N SER A 12 -1.02 18.31 3.43
CA SER A 12 -1.76 17.35 2.62
C SER A 12 -2.67 16.57 3.54
N LYS A 13 -3.82 16.23 2.99
CA LYS A 13 -4.94 15.53 3.63
C LYS A 13 -4.61 14.05 3.97
N SER A 14 -3.38 13.75 4.36
CA SER A 14 -2.90 12.42 4.72
C SER A 14 -1.95 12.50 5.92
N THR A 15 -2.34 11.89 7.04
CA THR A 15 -1.48 11.76 8.21
C THR A 15 -0.52 10.57 8.01
N PRO A 16 0.73 10.61 8.52
CA PRO A 16 1.59 9.43 8.63
C PRO A 16 0.96 8.29 9.46
N LEU A 17 -0.06 8.59 10.27
CA LEU A 17 -0.80 7.57 11.02
C LEU A 17 -1.73 6.75 10.12
N LEU A 18 -2.46 7.42 9.23
CA LEU A 18 -3.47 6.79 8.40
C LEU A 18 -3.50 7.46 7.01
N PRO A 19 -2.86 6.84 5.99
CA PRO A 19 -2.86 7.40 4.65
C PRO A 19 -4.27 7.37 4.04
N ASN A 20 -4.48 8.12 2.97
CA ASN A 20 -5.76 8.08 2.26
C ASN A 20 -6.02 6.66 1.69
N LEU A 21 -7.20 6.09 1.95
CA LEU A 21 -7.55 4.75 1.47
C LEU A 21 -7.56 4.67 -0.07
N ALA A 22 -8.02 5.71 -0.77
CA ALA A 22 -8.01 5.73 -2.23
C ALA A 22 -6.60 5.69 -2.79
N HIS A 23 -5.66 6.39 -2.15
CA HIS A 23 -4.24 6.32 -2.48
C HIS A 23 -3.68 4.91 -2.24
N THR A 24 -4.03 4.29 -1.11
CA THR A 24 -3.62 2.91 -0.82
C THR A 24 -4.18 1.90 -1.83
N LYS A 25 -5.45 2.03 -2.23
CA LYS A 25 -6.06 1.22 -3.30
C LYS A 25 -5.30 1.38 -4.62
N LYS A 26 -4.93 2.61 -4.99
CA LYS A 26 -4.09 2.90 -6.16
C LYS A 26 -2.73 2.21 -6.09
N LEU A 27 -2.03 2.29 -4.94
CA LEU A 27 -0.75 1.61 -4.74
C LEU A 27 -0.88 0.09 -4.86
N LEU A 28 -1.98 -0.50 -4.41
CA LEU A 28 -2.26 -1.93 -4.58
C LEU A 28 -2.66 -2.30 -6.02
N GLY A 29 -2.88 -1.32 -6.90
CA GLY A 29 -3.35 -1.55 -8.26
C GLY A 29 -4.80 -2.01 -8.29
N LEU A 30 -5.52 -1.74 -7.21
CA LEU A 30 -6.96 -1.86 -7.15
C LEU A 30 -7.51 -0.61 -7.81
N THR A 31 -8.26 -0.79 -8.89
CA THR A 31 -8.99 0.30 -9.52
C THR A 31 -9.96 0.87 -8.49
N SER A 32 -9.63 2.04 -7.93
CA SER A 32 -10.50 2.81 -7.05
C SER A 32 -11.63 3.40 -7.89
N GLY A 33 -12.53 2.54 -8.33
CA GLY A 33 -13.70 2.98 -9.05
C GLY A 33 -14.76 3.48 -8.09
N PHE A 34 -15.38 4.60 -8.41
CA PHE A 34 -16.66 5.00 -7.81
C PHE A 34 -17.68 3.85 -7.83
N ALA A 35 -17.59 3.02 -8.88
CA ALA A 35 -18.28 1.74 -9.02
C ALA A 35 -17.99 0.73 -7.90
N LEU A 36 -16.72 0.54 -7.55
CA LEU A 36 -16.28 -0.43 -6.55
C LEU A 36 -16.66 0.06 -5.15
N MET A 37 -16.52 1.36 -4.89
CA MET A 37 -16.96 2.00 -3.65
C MET A 37 -18.48 1.83 -3.46
N LEU A 38 -19.27 2.07 -4.50
CA LEU A 38 -20.72 1.86 -4.48
C LEU A 38 -21.08 0.39 -4.21
N GLN A 39 -20.36 -0.56 -4.82
CA GLN A 39 -20.55 -2.00 -4.56
C GLN A 39 -20.18 -2.38 -3.12
N GLU A 40 -19.06 -1.89 -2.60
CA GLU A 40 -18.64 -2.12 -1.22
C GLU A 40 -19.65 -1.54 -0.22
N LEU A 41 -20.16 -0.33 -0.46
CA LEU A 41 -21.23 0.31 0.36
C LEU A 41 -22.53 -0.49 0.33
N SER A 42 -22.94 -0.96 -0.86
CA SER A 42 -24.15 -1.77 -1.04
C SER A 42 -24.07 -3.09 -0.26
N VAL A 43 -22.92 -3.76 -0.31
CA VAL A 43 -22.67 -4.98 0.47
C VAL A 43 -22.63 -4.69 1.97
N ALA A 44 -21.96 -3.61 2.39
CA ALA A 44 -21.82 -3.26 3.80
C ALA A 44 -23.13 -2.84 4.48
N LEU A 45 -24.06 -2.24 3.72
CA LEU A 45 -25.34 -1.77 4.22
C LEU A 45 -26.50 -2.73 3.98
N GLU A 46 -26.26 -3.84 3.27
CA GLU A 46 -27.30 -4.77 2.78
C GLU A 46 -28.40 -4.07 1.95
N ILE A 47 -28.01 -3.02 1.21
CA ILE A 47 -28.92 -2.25 0.35
C ILE A 47 -28.50 -2.45 -1.10
N ASP A 48 -29.43 -2.87 -1.96
CA ASP A 48 -29.16 -3.03 -3.39
C ASP A 48 -28.77 -1.71 -4.06
N LEU A 49 -27.80 -1.76 -4.97
CA LEU A 49 -27.46 -0.61 -5.79
C LEU A 49 -28.65 -0.17 -6.66
N PRO A 50 -29.05 1.11 -6.62
CA PRO A 50 -30.23 1.59 -7.34
C PRO A 50 -29.99 1.78 -8.85
N ILE A 51 -28.81 1.39 -9.34
CA ILE A 51 -28.37 1.56 -10.72
C ILE A 51 -27.87 0.23 -11.31
N SER A 52 -28.05 0.07 -12.62
CA SER A 52 -27.59 -1.12 -13.32
C SER A 52 -26.05 -1.18 -13.39
N ARG A 53 -25.51 -2.38 -13.56
CA ARG A 53 -24.06 -2.59 -13.77
C ARG A 53 -23.52 -1.76 -14.95
N ALA A 54 -24.29 -1.60 -16.02
CA ALA A 54 -23.90 -0.78 -17.18
C ALA A 54 -23.74 0.72 -16.83
N THR A 55 -24.63 1.26 -16.00
CA THR A 55 -24.52 2.63 -15.49
C THR A 55 -23.35 2.77 -14.52
N LEU A 56 -23.11 1.75 -13.69
CA LEU A 56 -22.00 1.69 -12.76
C LEU A 56 -20.63 1.76 -13.48
N TYR A 57 -20.47 1.05 -14.60
CA TYR A 57 -19.26 1.12 -15.43
C TYR A 57 -19.04 2.51 -16.04
N LYS A 58 -20.11 3.20 -16.47
CA LYS A 58 -20.02 4.56 -17.03
C LYS A 58 -19.62 5.62 -15.99
N LEU A 59 -19.96 5.39 -14.72
CA LEU A 59 -19.56 6.25 -13.61
C LEU A 59 -18.09 6.05 -13.20
N ASN A 60 -17.49 4.92 -13.60
CA ASN A 60 -16.09 4.59 -13.30
C ASN A 60 -15.10 5.25 -14.26
N ASP A 61 -15.58 5.72 -15.41
CA ASP A 61 -14.78 6.28 -16.49
C ASP A 61 -14.93 7.80 -16.51
N SER A 62 -13.87 8.52 -16.11
CA SER A 62 -13.87 9.98 -15.96
C SER A 62 -14.20 10.73 -17.25
N GLU A 63 -13.95 10.11 -18.42
CA GLU A 63 -14.28 10.69 -19.72
C GLU A 63 -15.76 10.52 -20.08
N ASN A 64 -16.45 9.56 -19.47
CA ASN A 64 -17.82 9.17 -19.79
C ASN A 64 -18.87 9.58 -18.75
N ILE A 65 -18.50 10.26 -17.66
CA ILE A 65 -19.44 10.76 -16.62
C ILE A 65 -20.57 11.61 -17.23
N GLN A 66 -20.29 12.37 -18.29
CA GLN A 66 -21.29 13.20 -18.99
C GLN A 66 -22.37 12.37 -19.70
N SER A 67 -22.12 11.09 -20.01
CA SER A 67 -23.06 10.18 -20.66
C SER A 67 -24.08 9.53 -19.71
N VAL A 68 -23.94 9.75 -18.39
CA VAL A 68 -24.85 9.25 -17.36
C VAL A 68 -26.05 10.18 -17.24
N SER A 69 -27.27 9.63 -17.35
CA SER A 69 -28.50 10.42 -17.24
C SER A 69 -28.64 11.07 -15.86
N SER A 70 -29.23 12.26 -15.80
CA SER A 70 -29.52 12.98 -14.54
C SER A 70 -30.23 12.07 -13.53
N LYS A 71 -31.26 11.33 -13.96
CA LYS A 71 -31.97 10.35 -13.14
C LYS A 71 -31.08 9.28 -12.51
N SER A 72 -30.02 8.84 -13.19
CA SER A 72 -29.09 7.86 -12.63
C SER A 72 -28.14 8.49 -11.62
N ARG A 73 -27.79 9.77 -11.80
CA ARG A 73 -27.01 10.54 -10.82
C ARG A 73 -27.85 10.81 -9.56
N ASP A 74 -29.12 11.18 -9.72
CA ASP A 74 -30.05 11.42 -8.61
C ASP A 74 -30.21 10.16 -7.75
N LYS A 75 -30.38 8.98 -8.38
CA LYS A 75 -30.43 7.69 -7.67
C LYS A 75 -29.16 7.37 -6.88
N VAL A 76 -27.99 7.69 -7.44
CA VAL A 76 -26.71 7.50 -6.74
C VAL A 76 -26.61 8.47 -5.56
N THR A 77 -26.98 9.73 -5.76
CA THR A 77 -27.01 10.74 -4.69
C THR A 77 -27.98 10.35 -3.58
N GLU A 78 -29.19 9.87 -3.91
CA GLU A 78 -30.17 9.36 -2.94
C GLU A 78 -29.63 8.14 -2.19
N PHE A 79 -28.96 7.21 -2.87
CA PHE A 79 -28.30 6.07 -2.23
C PHE A 79 -27.18 6.50 -1.28
N PHE A 80 -26.38 7.50 -1.65
CA PHE A 80 -25.41 8.09 -0.73
C PHE A 80 -26.10 8.78 0.46
N GLN A 81 -27.18 9.52 0.24
CA GLN A 81 -27.93 10.15 1.32
C GLN A 81 -28.54 9.12 2.27
N GLN A 82 -29.07 8.02 1.75
CA GLN A 82 -29.58 6.88 2.53
C GLN A 82 -28.46 6.17 3.28
N ALA A 83 -27.31 5.94 2.64
CA ALA A 83 -26.12 5.37 3.28
C ALA A 83 -25.63 6.26 4.43
N MET A 84 -25.59 7.58 4.23
CA MET A 84 -25.19 8.56 5.23
C MET A 84 -26.22 8.72 6.35
N SER A 85 -27.52 8.56 6.06
CA SER A 85 -28.56 8.60 7.09
C SER A 85 -28.73 7.29 7.85
N ALA A 86 -28.36 6.14 7.26
CA ALA A 86 -28.19 4.87 7.96
C ALA A 86 -26.95 4.89 8.87
N SER A 87 -25.86 5.54 8.45
CA SER A 87 -24.68 5.75 9.30
C SER A 87 -24.89 6.76 10.43
N ASN A 88 -25.90 7.62 10.34
CA ASN A 88 -26.29 8.58 11.39
C ASN A 88 -26.90 7.93 12.65
N SER A 89 -26.90 6.59 12.78
CA SER A 89 -27.04 5.91 14.07
C SER A 89 -25.73 5.85 14.88
N LEU A 90 -24.62 6.30 14.30
CA LEU A 90 -23.40 6.72 15.00
C LEU A 90 -23.31 8.25 14.90
N GLU A 91 -23.53 8.95 16.01
CA GLU A 91 -23.27 10.40 16.09
C GLU A 91 -21.77 10.67 15.92
N LEU A 92 -21.35 10.95 14.69
CA LEU A 92 -20.08 11.61 14.40
C LEU A 92 -20.40 12.95 13.74
N GLY A 93 -20.37 14.01 14.54
CA GLY A 93 -20.43 15.38 14.03
C GLY A 93 -19.25 15.62 13.09
N LEU A 94 -19.52 15.74 11.80
CA LEU A 94 -18.53 16.14 10.80
C LEU A 94 -18.29 17.66 10.95
N PRO A 95 -17.04 18.11 11.15
CA PRO A 95 -16.72 19.53 11.06
C PRO A 95 -16.82 20.03 9.61
N ASN A 96 -17.17 21.31 9.45
CA ASN A 96 -17.32 21.99 8.15
C ASN A 96 -16.06 21.85 7.29
N GLU A 97 -16.27 21.63 5.99
CA GLU A 97 -15.25 21.26 4.99
C GLU A 97 -14.07 22.24 4.82
N ASP A 98 -14.14 23.44 5.41
CA ASP A 98 -13.08 24.44 5.37
C ASP A 98 -12.10 24.37 6.56
N GLU A 99 -12.34 23.49 7.55
CA GLU A 99 -11.47 23.28 8.70
C GLU A 99 -11.20 21.78 8.94
N TYR A 100 -10.03 21.30 8.49
CA TYR A 100 -9.41 20.03 8.90
C TYR A 100 -10.14 18.72 8.46
N THR A 101 -9.71 18.10 7.35
CA THR A 101 -10.31 16.89 6.75
C THR A 101 -9.82 15.55 7.34
N GLY A 102 -9.70 15.44 8.67
CA GLY A 102 -9.27 14.18 9.33
C GLY A 102 -10.27 13.01 9.24
N GLY A 103 -11.55 13.28 9.03
CA GLY A 103 -12.60 12.24 9.08
C GLY A 103 -12.75 11.37 7.81
N ALA A 104 -12.26 11.82 6.65
CA ALA A 104 -12.45 11.10 5.39
C ALA A 104 -11.54 9.87 5.24
N ALA A 105 -10.34 9.90 5.84
CA ALA A 105 -9.45 8.75 5.87
C ALA A 105 -9.99 7.68 6.84
N GLU A 106 -10.34 8.09 8.06
CA GLU A 106 -10.84 7.21 9.12
C GLU A 106 -12.07 6.38 8.70
N THR A 107 -13.07 7.03 8.12
CA THR A 107 -14.34 6.39 7.69
C THR A 107 -14.12 5.32 6.63
N GLY A 108 -13.27 5.59 5.63
CA GLY A 108 -12.90 4.61 4.60
C GLY A 108 -12.22 3.37 5.18
N TRP A 109 -11.23 3.57 6.05
CA TRP A 109 -10.50 2.46 6.69
C TRP A 109 -11.39 1.65 7.64
N THR A 110 -12.30 2.32 8.37
CA THR A 110 -13.27 1.65 9.25
C THR A 110 -14.19 0.72 8.44
N GLY A 111 -14.73 1.21 7.31
CA GLY A 111 -15.56 0.38 6.42
C GLY A 111 -14.78 -0.80 5.83
N MET A 112 -13.53 -0.59 5.44
CA MET A 112 -12.67 -1.66 4.93
C MET A 112 -12.42 -2.75 5.98
N VAL A 113 -12.07 -2.36 7.21
CA VAL A 113 -11.85 -3.32 8.32
C VAL A 113 -13.13 -4.10 8.64
N ALA A 114 -14.27 -3.42 8.71
CA ALA A 114 -15.56 -4.06 8.94
C ALA A 114 -15.86 -5.12 7.85
N ALA A 115 -15.64 -4.77 6.57
CA ALA A 115 -15.81 -5.70 5.46
C ALA A 115 -14.88 -6.93 5.56
N PHE A 116 -13.62 -6.74 5.96
CA PHE A 116 -12.70 -7.85 6.22
C PHE A 116 -13.19 -8.76 7.35
N LYS A 117 -13.71 -8.18 8.44
CA LYS A 117 -14.21 -8.94 9.60
C LYS A 117 -15.48 -9.73 9.31
N CYS A 118 -16.38 -9.21 8.47
CA CYS A 118 -17.58 -9.92 8.04
C CYS A 118 -17.27 -11.17 7.21
N ASN A 119 -16.11 -11.21 6.54
CA ASN A 119 -15.67 -12.35 5.75
C ASN A 119 -14.90 -13.35 6.63
N GLN A 120 -15.64 -14.09 7.47
CA GLN A 120 -15.12 -14.91 8.59
C GLN A 120 -14.07 -15.98 8.22
N ASN A 121 -13.90 -16.32 6.94
CA ASN A 121 -13.04 -17.41 6.48
C ASN A 121 -11.54 -17.06 6.31
N SER A 122 -11.13 -15.80 6.55
CA SER A 122 -9.76 -15.33 6.29
C SER A 122 -9.14 -14.51 7.44
N LEU A 123 -9.56 -14.69 8.68
CA LEU A 123 -9.16 -13.79 9.77
C LEU A 123 -7.75 -14.05 10.34
N SER A 124 -7.20 -15.27 10.28
CA SER A 124 -5.99 -15.60 11.03
C SER A 124 -4.73 -14.86 10.51
N GLU A 125 -4.49 -14.84 9.20
CA GLU A 125 -3.27 -14.22 8.63
C GLU A 125 -3.34 -12.70 8.62
N TRP A 126 -4.55 -12.16 8.61
CA TRP A 126 -4.80 -10.72 8.48
C TRP A 126 -5.01 -10.05 9.84
N SER A 127 -5.20 -10.83 10.90
CA SER A 127 -5.47 -10.37 12.26
C SER A 127 -4.54 -9.24 12.71
N TYR A 128 -3.21 -9.45 12.64
CA TYR A 128 -2.24 -8.45 13.06
C TYR A 128 -2.33 -7.13 12.27
N LEU A 129 -2.59 -7.24 10.96
CA LEU A 129 -2.75 -6.05 10.11
C LEU A 129 -4.06 -5.31 10.44
N ILE A 130 -5.14 -6.05 10.66
CA ILE A 130 -6.44 -5.49 11.04
C ILE A 130 -6.32 -4.77 12.39
N ASP A 131 -5.75 -5.42 13.40
CA ASP A 131 -5.56 -4.85 14.74
C ASP A 131 -4.72 -3.56 14.68
N PHE A 132 -3.67 -3.56 13.86
CA PHE A 132 -2.84 -2.37 13.64
C PHE A 132 -3.64 -1.23 12.99
N ILE A 133 -4.41 -1.50 11.94
CA ILE A 133 -5.23 -0.48 11.27
C ILE A 133 -6.27 0.08 12.25
N GLU A 134 -6.92 -0.77 13.05
CA GLU A 134 -7.88 -0.33 14.06
C GLU A 134 -7.24 0.53 15.16
N ALA A 135 -6.04 0.15 15.62
CA ALA A 135 -5.28 0.96 16.56
C ALA A 135 -4.97 2.35 15.98
N ARG A 136 -4.57 2.42 14.70
CA ARG A 136 -4.30 3.70 14.01
C ARG A 136 -5.58 4.53 13.80
N ILE A 137 -6.71 3.90 13.45
CA ILE A 137 -8.03 4.56 13.37
C ILE A 137 -8.40 5.19 14.72
N ASN A 138 -8.32 4.42 15.81
CA ASN A 138 -8.69 4.90 17.14
C ASN A 138 -7.78 6.02 17.64
N LEU A 139 -6.49 5.94 17.31
CA LEU A 139 -5.52 6.97 17.62
C LEU A 139 -5.81 8.27 16.85
N GLU A 140 -6.03 8.19 15.54
CA GLU A 140 -6.41 9.34 14.71
C GLU A 140 -7.68 10.00 15.26
N ARG A 141 -8.72 9.22 15.58
CA ARG A 141 -9.95 9.71 16.22
C ARG A 141 -9.68 10.39 17.55
N THR A 142 -8.82 9.82 18.40
CA THR A 142 -8.47 10.39 19.70
C THR A 142 -7.76 11.73 19.55
N ILE A 143 -6.83 11.83 18.60
CA ILE A 143 -6.13 13.08 18.27
C ILE A 143 -7.15 14.11 17.77
N LEU A 144 -7.99 13.75 16.80
CA LEU A 144 -9.01 14.63 16.23
C LEU A 144 -9.95 15.19 17.30
N ASN A 145 -10.45 14.32 18.18
CA ASN A 145 -11.34 14.71 19.29
C ASN A 145 -10.65 15.65 20.29
N LYS A 146 -9.38 15.41 20.61
CA LYS A 146 -8.60 16.32 21.47
C LYS A 146 -8.41 17.68 20.81
N THR A 147 -8.16 17.71 19.50
CA THR A 147 -7.97 18.96 18.77
C THR A 147 -9.27 19.73 18.51
N SER A 148 -10.42 19.06 18.40
CA SER A 148 -11.72 19.69 18.17
C SER A 148 -12.39 20.21 19.46
N LEU A 149 -12.15 19.54 20.59
CA LEU A 149 -12.75 19.91 21.89
C LEU A 149 -11.94 20.96 22.66
N ALA A 150 -10.69 21.20 22.27
CA ALA A 150 -9.80 22.08 22.99
C ALA A 150 -9.64 23.41 22.24
N ASN A 151 -9.97 24.53 22.88
CA ASN A 151 -9.62 25.89 22.45
C ASN A 151 -8.09 26.13 22.61
N LEU A 152 -7.27 25.20 22.13
CA LEU A 152 -5.82 25.25 22.23
C LEU A 152 -5.23 26.06 21.06
N PRO A 153 -4.13 26.78 21.30
CA PRO A 153 -3.33 27.34 20.22
C PRO A 153 -2.89 26.23 19.25
N LYS A 154 -2.92 26.51 17.94
CA LYS A 154 -2.57 25.53 16.88
C LYS A 154 -1.22 24.83 17.11
N HIS A 155 -0.23 25.52 17.67
CA HIS A 155 1.10 24.96 17.92
C HIS A 155 1.10 23.87 19.01
N CYS A 156 0.27 24.01 20.07
CA CYS A 156 0.14 22.98 21.11
C CYS A 156 -0.47 21.68 20.55
N MET A 157 -1.45 21.81 19.65
CA MET A 157 -2.06 20.66 18.97
C MET A 157 -1.05 19.88 18.11
N PHE A 158 -0.11 20.59 17.48
CA PHE A 158 0.94 19.97 16.68
C PHE A 158 2.00 19.28 17.53
N ASP A 159 2.40 19.87 18.66
CA ASP A 159 3.38 19.24 19.56
C ASP A 159 2.82 17.94 20.16
N ASP A 160 1.55 17.93 20.57
CA ASP A 160 0.86 16.72 21.01
C ASP A 160 0.78 15.68 19.89
N TYR A 161 0.48 16.11 18.66
CA TYR A 161 0.45 15.23 17.50
C TYR A 161 1.82 14.57 17.22
N ILE A 162 2.91 15.37 17.22
CA ILE A 162 4.28 14.85 17.04
C ILE A 162 4.64 13.89 18.18
N ALA A 163 4.24 14.18 19.42
CA ALA A 163 4.45 13.28 20.55
C ALA A 163 3.70 11.94 20.37
N GLN A 164 2.46 11.96 19.85
CA GLN A 164 1.74 10.74 19.50
C GLN A 164 2.47 9.97 18.39
N LEU A 165 2.89 10.64 17.30
CA LEU A 165 3.66 10.01 16.23
C LEU A 165 4.92 9.33 16.78
N LYS A 166 5.67 9.99 17.65
CA LYS A 166 6.88 9.43 18.26
C LYS A 166 6.63 8.11 19.00
N SER A 167 5.47 7.96 19.64
CA SER A 167 5.14 6.76 20.40
C SER A 167 4.52 5.63 19.57
N GLN A 168 4.01 5.92 18.37
CA GLN A 168 3.17 5.00 17.58
C GLN A 168 3.77 4.66 16.21
N THR A 169 4.79 5.40 15.78
CA THR A 169 5.51 5.22 14.52
C THR A 169 6.94 4.78 14.81
N LEU A 170 7.62 4.30 13.78
CA LEU A 170 9.07 4.14 13.85
C LEU A 170 9.79 5.31 13.17
N ILE A 171 9.15 6.44 12.90
CA ILE A 171 9.82 7.62 12.29
C ILE A 171 10.96 8.09 13.20
N THR A 172 12.11 8.45 12.61
CA THR A 172 13.28 8.86 13.41
C THR A 172 13.05 10.18 14.15
N ASP A 173 13.69 10.33 15.31
CA ASP A 173 13.67 11.59 16.06
C ASP A 173 14.12 12.79 15.23
N ARG A 174 15.14 12.61 14.38
CA ARG A 174 15.60 13.65 13.44
C ARG A 174 14.47 14.10 12.51
N ALA A 175 13.76 13.16 11.88
CA ALA A 175 12.63 13.46 11.00
C ALA A 175 11.47 14.15 11.74
N LEU A 176 11.15 13.71 12.97
CA LEU A 176 10.11 14.33 13.80
C LEU A 176 10.49 15.76 14.24
N GLN A 177 11.75 15.99 14.58
CA GLN A 177 12.27 17.33 14.90
C GLN A 177 12.19 18.27 13.69
N THR A 178 12.46 17.77 12.48
CA THR A 178 12.24 18.53 11.24
C THR A 178 10.78 18.93 11.10
N ALA A 179 9.85 17.98 11.25
CA ALA A 179 8.41 18.26 11.16
C ALA A 179 7.98 19.33 12.17
N GLN A 180 8.42 19.20 13.42
CA GLN A 180 8.16 20.19 14.47
C GLN A 180 8.71 21.57 14.07
N SER A 181 9.96 21.63 13.61
CA SER A 181 10.60 22.89 13.21
C SER A 181 9.90 23.57 12.03
N VAL A 182 9.39 22.80 11.07
CA VAL A 182 8.61 23.32 9.95
C VAL A 182 7.25 23.85 10.43
N LEU A 183 6.56 23.12 11.31
CA LEU A 183 5.25 23.51 11.85
C LEU A 183 5.31 24.79 12.68
N HIS A 184 6.37 24.95 13.49
CA HIS A 184 6.64 26.18 14.25
C HIS A 184 7.16 27.34 13.38
N LYS A 185 7.26 27.14 12.05
CA LYS A 185 7.76 28.14 11.09
C LYS A 185 9.12 28.72 11.53
N LEU A 186 10.04 27.87 11.98
CA LEU A 186 11.38 28.27 12.38
C LEU A 186 12.30 28.26 11.13
N PRO A 187 12.50 29.39 10.42
CA PRO A 187 13.34 29.39 9.23
C PRO A 187 14.78 29.03 9.59
N ASN A 188 15.48 28.37 8.65
CA ASN A 188 16.89 27.96 8.78
C ASN A 188 17.21 26.92 9.87
N SER A 189 16.20 26.29 10.45
CA SER A 189 16.37 25.24 11.47
C SER A 189 16.48 23.81 10.88
N TYR A 190 16.29 23.67 9.57
CA TYR A 190 16.33 22.39 8.86
C TYR A 190 16.95 22.55 7.47
N SER A 191 17.60 21.49 6.98
CA SER A 191 18.15 21.39 5.63
C SER A 191 17.15 20.75 4.63
N GLU A 192 17.47 20.80 3.33
CA GLU A 192 16.70 20.05 2.32
C GLU A 192 16.76 18.53 2.54
N GLU A 193 17.92 18.03 2.98
CA GLU A 193 18.10 16.62 3.38
C GLU A 193 17.15 16.25 4.52
N ASP A 194 16.99 17.13 5.51
CA ASP A 194 16.09 16.91 6.65
C ASP A 194 14.62 16.85 6.22
N LEU A 195 14.22 17.71 5.27
CA LEU A 195 12.87 17.70 4.69
C LEU A 195 12.63 16.41 3.89
N ALA A 196 13.60 16.00 3.08
CA ALA A 196 13.52 14.75 2.33
C ALA A 196 13.41 13.54 3.27
N LEU A 197 14.18 13.52 4.36
CA LEU A 197 14.13 12.47 5.37
C LEU A 197 12.76 12.39 6.05
N TRP A 198 12.20 13.53 6.45
CA TRP A 198 10.84 13.59 6.99
C TRP A 198 9.82 13.03 6.01
N HIS A 199 9.81 13.54 4.77
CA HIS A 199 8.86 13.13 3.73
C HIS A 199 8.91 11.64 3.40
N CYS A 200 10.12 11.11 3.20
CA CYS A 200 10.31 9.68 2.94
C CYS A 200 9.84 8.85 4.14
N SER A 201 10.26 9.20 5.36
CA SER A 201 9.88 8.46 6.56
C SER A 201 8.38 8.49 6.81
N SER A 202 7.74 9.65 6.64
CA SER A 202 6.30 9.81 6.86
C SER A 202 5.47 9.05 5.83
N LYS A 203 5.90 9.02 4.57
CA LYS A 203 5.21 8.25 3.52
C LYS A 203 5.40 6.75 3.68
N MET A 204 6.55 6.29 4.16
CA MET A 204 6.86 4.87 4.27
C MET A 204 6.33 4.21 5.55
N ASP A 205 6.19 4.94 6.68
CA ASP A 205 5.90 4.35 8.01
C ASP A 205 4.69 3.40 8.01
N PHE A 206 3.54 3.87 7.54
CA PHE A 206 2.33 3.06 7.50
C PHE A 206 2.50 1.82 6.61
N TYR A 207 3.05 1.99 5.40
CA TYR A 207 3.19 0.90 4.44
C TYR A 207 4.23 -0.13 4.88
N PHE A 208 5.33 0.30 5.49
CA PHE A 208 6.34 -0.61 6.04
C PHE A 208 5.78 -1.41 7.21
N SER A 209 5.00 -0.75 8.09
CA SER A 209 4.29 -1.42 9.17
C SER A 209 3.29 -2.44 8.64
N ALA A 210 2.44 -2.04 7.69
CA ALA A 210 1.43 -2.90 7.10
C ALA A 210 2.04 -4.12 6.39
N ALA A 211 3.12 -3.91 5.63
CA ALA A 211 3.83 -4.99 4.95
C ALA A 211 4.51 -5.96 5.93
N ALA A 212 5.12 -5.46 7.02
CA ALA A 212 5.70 -6.30 8.06
C ALA A 212 4.65 -7.16 8.76
N LEU A 213 3.48 -6.59 9.10
CA LEU A 213 2.39 -7.30 9.76
C LEU A 213 1.72 -8.33 8.86
N LEU A 214 1.48 -7.98 7.59
CA LEU A 214 1.03 -8.92 6.57
C LEU A 214 1.96 -10.12 6.48
N GLU A 215 3.26 -9.85 6.38
CA GLU A 215 4.26 -10.91 6.29
C GLU A 215 4.27 -11.80 7.53
N LEU A 216 4.25 -11.21 8.73
CA LEU A 216 4.26 -11.95 9.99
C LEU A 216 3.04 -12.87 10.14
N GLY A 217 1.84 -12.40 9.78
CA GLY A 217 0.62 -13.20 9.83
C GLY A 217 0.72 -14.44 8.94
N TRP A 218 1.20 -14.27 7.71
CA TRP A 218 1.42 -15.40 6.80
C TRP A 218 2.53 -16.35 7.26
N LEU A 219 3.66 -15.82 7.75
CA LEU A 219 4.74 -16.67 8.26
C LEU A 219 4.28 -17.47 9.49
N ASN A 220 3.46 -16.90 10.37
CA ASN A 220 2.88 -17.62 11.49
C ASN A 220 1.94 -18.74 11.02
N ARG A 221 1.10 -18.51 10.01
CA ARG A 221 0.30 -19.57 9.38
C ARG A 221 1.18 -20.68 8.79
N ILE A 222 2.24 -20.33 8.05
CA ILE A 222 3.18 -21.32 7.48
C ILE A 222 3.84 -22.14 8.59
N ARG A 223 4.25 -21.51 9.70
CA ARG A 223 4.82 -22.21 10.86
C ARG A 223 3.85 -23.25 11.42
N GLN A 224 2.56 -22.95 11.49
CA GLN A 224 1.53 -23.87 11.98
C GLN A 224 1.23 -25.01 11.00
N LEU A 225 1.07 -24.69 9.71
CA LEU A 225 0.67 -25.67 8.69
C LEU A 225 1.83 -26.50 8.15
N SER A 226 3.06 -25.99 8.21
CA SER A 226 4.26 -26.64 7.66
C SER A 226 5.50 -26.32 8.50
N PRO A 227 5.62 -26.84 9.73
CA PRO A 227 6.74 -26.56 10.63
C PRO A 227 8.12 -26.81 9.99
N ALA A 228 8.24 -27.84 9.15
CA ALA A 228 9.47 -28.17 8.43
C ALA A 228 9.97 -27.06 7.47
N MET A 229 9.09 -26.13 7.06
CA MET A 229 9.50 -24.96 6.27
C MET A 229 10.36 -23.99 7.08
N VAL A 230 10.20 -23.95 8.41
CA VAL A 230 11.01 -23.11 9.30
C VAL A 230 12.48 -23.50 9.21
N ASP A 231 12.76 -24.80 9.22
CA ASP A 231 14.13 -25.34 9.14
C ASP A 231 14.71 -25.20 7.73
N ARG A 232 13.89 -25.34 6.68
CA ARG A 232 14.32 -25.21 5.28
C ARG A 232 14.60 -23.76 4.88
N LYS A 233 13.86 -22.80 5.46
CA LYS A 233 13.92 -21.37 5.11
C LYS A 233 14.05 -20.50 6.36
N PRO A 234 15.08 -20.70 7.21
CA PRO A 234 15.21 -20.00 8.49
C PRO A 234 15.37 -18.48 8.33
N SER A 235 15.88 -18.02 7.19
CA SER A 235 16.05 -16.60 6.87
C SER A 235 14.72 -15.86 6.79
N TRP A 236 13.66 -16.47 6.22
CA TRP A 236 12.33 -15.87 6.11
C TRP A 236 11.80 -15.49 7.50
N PHE A 237 11.81 -16.45 8.41
CA PHE A 237 11.32 -16.25 9.77
C PHE A 237 12.21 -15.32 10.60
N LYS A 238 13.52 -15.27 10.32
CA LYS A 238 14.47 -14.43 11.08
C LYS A 238 14.41 -12.96 10.66
N ARG A 239 14.44 -12.67 9.35
CA ARG A 239 14.66 -11.31 8.81
C ARG A 239 13.50 -10.78 7.95
N GLY A 240 12.48 -11.58 7.72
CA GLY A 240 11.48 -11.31 6.72
C GLY A 240 12.02 -11.56 5.30
N ILE A 241 11.09 -11.60 4.36
CA ILE A 241 11.24 -11.84 2.93
C ILE A 241 11.25 -10.47 2.24
N ILE A 242 10.31 -9.59 2.57
CA ILE A 242 10.20 -8.27 1.93
C ILE A 242 11.48 -7.45 2.10
N SER A 243 12.19 -7.60 3.22
CA SER A 243 13.48 -6.95 3.46
C SER A 243 14.55 -7.30 2.43
N SER A 244 14.46 -8.49 1.82
CA SER A 244 15.35 -8.93 0.75
C SER A 244 14.86 -8.58 -0.66
N LEU A 245 13.65 -8.02 -0.77
CA LEU A 245 12.99 -7.75 -2.03
C LEU A 245 12.90 -6.26 -2.36
N ILE A 246 12.96 -5.37 -1.36
CA ILE A 246 13.02 -3.92 -1.59
C ILE A 246 14.44 -3.48 -1.95
N GLN A 247 14.58 -2.52 -2.86
CA GLN A 247 15.89 -1.97 -3.25
C GLN A 247 16.01 -0.48 -2.92
N PRO A 248 17.16 -0.02 -2.38
CA PRO A 248 17.50 1.39 -2.36
C PRO A 248 17.80 1.89 -3.78
N LEU A 249 17.81 3.21 -3.95
CA LEU A 249 18.27 3.87 -5.17
C LEU A 249 19.75 3.57 -5.42
N VAL A 250 20.10 3.43 -6.69
CA VAL A 250 21.49 3.38 -7.14
C VAL A 250 21.96 4.80 -7.40
N ILE A 251 23.03 5.21 -6.70
CA ILE A 251 23.65 6.54 -6.83
C ILE A 251 25.08 6.33 -7.34
N GLU A 252 25.32 6.61 -8.62
CA GLU A 252 26.62 6.43 -9.27
C GLU A 252 26.98 7.64 -10.13
N ASN A 253 28.15 8.25 -9.93
CA ASN A 253 28.65 9.37 -10.74
C ASN A 253 27.60 10.49 -10.93
N SER A 254 26.89 10.85 -9.86
CA SER A 254 25.79 11.84 -9.86
C SER A 254 24.54 11.44 -10.66
N ARG A 255 24.43 10.19 -11.11
CA ARG A 255 23.19 9.60 -11.62
C ARG A 255 22.47 8.90 -10.49
N VAL A 256 21.15 9.09 -10.45
CA VAL A 256 20.27 8.44 -9.50
C VAL A 256 19.27 7.60 -10.27
N GLU A 257 19.26 6.31 -10.01
CA GLU A 257 18.37 5.36 -10.65
C GLU A 257 17.51 4.64 -9.61
N LEU A 258 16.20 4.65 -9.84
CA LEU A 258 15.27 3.76 -9.16
C LEU A 258 15.36 2.37 -9.80
N LYS A 259 15.48 1.34 -8.97
CA LYS A 259 15.41 -0.06 -9.41
C LYS A 259 14.08 -0.67 -8.96
N ASP A 260 13.57 -1.59 -9.77
CA ASP A 260 12.27 -2.24 -9.54
C ASP A 260 12.42 -3.41 -8.53
N SER A 261 11.85 -3.26 -7.34
CA SER A 261 11.77 -4.29 -6.29
C SER A 261 10.98 -5.51 -6.78
N PHE A 262 9.99 -5.33 -7.64
CA PHE A 262 9.24 -6.43 -8.24
C PHE A 262 10.12 -7.28 -9.16
N GLU A 263 11.15 -6.71 -9.79
CA GLU A 263 12.13 -7.50 -10.54
C GLU A 263 12.91 -8.44 -9.60
N LEU A 264 13.31 -7.96 -8.41
CA LEU A 264 13.93 -8.82 -7.41
C LEU A 264 12.99 -9.93 -6.95
N PHE A 265 11.71 -9.63 -6.75
CA PHE A 265 10.73 -10.65 -6.40
C PHE A 265 10.60 -11.72 -7.49
N LEU A 266 10.58 -11.34 -8.77
CA LEU A 266 10.56 -12.31 -9.87
C LEU A 266 11.83 -13.19 -9.91
N LYS A 267 13.01 -12.60 -9.66
CA LYS A 267 14.28 -13.35 -9.53
C LYS A 267 14.23 -14.31 -8.32
N TRP A 268 13.75 -13.82 -7.19
CA TRP A 268 13.56 -14.61 -5.98
C TRP A 268 12.59 -15.77 -6.22
N LEU A 269 11.47 -15.58 -6.90
CA LEU A 269 10.57 -16.67 -7.29
C LEU A 269 11.29 -17.71 -8.17
N ALA A 270 12.06 -17.25 -9.16
CA ALA A 270 12.82 -18.12 -10.06
C ALA A 270 13.89 -18.95 -9.32
N ASP A 271 14.52 -18.39 -8.30
CA ASP A 271 15.55 -19.09 -7.52
C ASP A 271 14.95 -19.95 -6.39
N ASP A 272 13.87 -19.50 -5.74
CA ASP A 272 13.38 -20.07 -4.47
C ASP A 272 12.29 -21.13 -4.64
N ILE A 273 11.44 -21.02 -5.67
CA ILE A 273 10.43 -22.04 -6.02
C ILE A 273 11.06 -23.28 -6.69
N GLY A 274 12.36 -23.20 -7.01
CA GLY A 274 13.19 -24.31 -7.49
C GLY A 274 13.65 -25.27 -6.37
N THR A 275 12.76 -25.81 -5.55
CA THR A 275 13.14 -26.86 -4.57
C THR A 275 12.92 -28.27 -5.11
N SER A 276 13.45 -28.54 -6.30
CA SER A 276 13.84 -29.91 -6.65
C SER A 276 15.34 -29.91 -6.87
N PRO A 277 16.12 -30.75 -6.16
CA PRO A 277 17.56 -30.90 -6.42
C PRO A 277 17.87 -31.39 -7.84
N PHE A 278 16.84 -31.69 -8.64
CA PHE A 278 16.92 -32.17 -10.02
C PHE A 278 16.39 -31.15 -11.07
N LYS A 279 15.90 -29.97 -10.67
CA LYS A 279 15.44 -28.93 -11.61
C LYS A 279 16.43 -27.76 -11.63
N SER A 280 16.93 -27.41 -12.83
CA SER A 280 17.79 -26.25 -13.05
C SER A 280 17.07 -24.94 -12.68
N ARG A 281 17.85 -23.87 -12.44
CA ARG A 281 17.32 -22.50 -12.26
C ARG A 281 16.32 -22.16 -13.38
N ILE A 282 15.21 -21.52 -13.00
CA ILE A 282 14.17 -21.10 -13.95
C ILE A 282 14.74 -19.99 -14.84
N THR A 283 14.72 -20.19 -16.15
CA THR A 283 15.12 -19.14 -17.10
C THR A 283 14.04 -18.06 -17.20
N LEU A 284 14.39 -16.87 -17.69
CA LEU A 284 13.38 -15.82 -17.95
C LEU A 284 12.29 -16.28 -18.92
N TYR A 285 12.64 -17.07 -19.92
CA TYR A 285 11.69 -17.66 -20.87
C TYR A 285 10.72 -18.62 -20.18
N GLU A 286 11.23 -19.46 -19.30
CA GLU A 286 10.40 -20.38 -18.53
C GLU A 286 9.53 -19.63 -17.51
N LEU A 287 10.03 -18.56 -16.88
CA LEU A 287 9.22 -17.74 -16.00
C LEU A 287 8.07 -17.07 -16.78
N ALA A 288 8.35 -16.55 -17.98
CA ALA A 288 7.35 -15.92 -18.83
C ALA A 288 6.23 -16.88 -19.22
N SER A 289 6.55 -18.16 -19.47
CA SER A 289 5.57 -19.15 -19.95
C SER A 289 4.42 -19.42 -18.96
N TYR A 290 4.58 -19.07 -17.69
CA TYR A 290 3.53 -19.19 -16.68
C TYR A 290 2.52 -18.04 -16.71
N ILE A 291 2.78 -16.95 -17.45
CA ILE A 291 1.87 -15.80 -17.52
C ILE A 291 0.61 -16.20 -18.29
N PRO A 292 -0.58 -16.11 -17.67
CA PRO A 292 -1.83 -16.43 -18.36
C PRO A 292 -2.13 -15.38 -19.44
N ILE A 293 -2.46 -15.84 -20.65
CA ILE A 293 -2.96 -15.03 -21.76
C ILE A 293 -4.30 -15.61 -22.18
N GLU A 294 -5.37 -14.85 -22.00
CA GLU A 294 -6.69 -15.19 -22.51
C GLU A 294 -6.69 -15.00 -24.04
N ASN A 295 -7.26 -15.96 -24.78
CA ASN A 295 -7.26 -16.06 -26.25
C ASN A 295 -5.94 -16.53 -26.89
N SER A 296 -5.54 -17.78 -26.60
CA SER A 296 -4.41 -18.49 -27.23
C SER A 296 -4.60 -18.79 -28.72
N ASN A 297 -5.80 -18.59 -29.28
CA ASN A 297 -6.17 -19.16 -30.57
C ASN A 297 -5.95 -18.25 -31.78
N GLU A 298 -5.48 -17.01 -31.63
CA GLU A 298 -5.25 -16.18 -32.80
C GLU A 298 -3.91 -15.44 -32.72
N THR A 299 -3.06 -15.72 -33.70
CA THR A 299 -1.99 -14.86 -34.19
C THR A 299 -2.57 -13.54 -34.72
N ILE A 300 -3.31 -12.78 -33.91
CA ILE A 300 -3.62 -11.40 -34.23
C ILE A 300 -2.34 -10.62 -33.96
N ASN A 301 -1.71 -10.15 -35.05
CA ASN A 301 -0.44 -9.41 -35.15
C ASN A 301 0.86 -10.23 -35.30
N GLY A 302 0.81 -11.52 -35.62
CA GLY A 302 2.00 -12.29 -36.03
C GLY A 302 3.00 -12.68 -34.92
N TYR A 303 2.74 -12.31 -33.67
CA TYR A 303 3.54 -12.75 -32.51
C TYR A 303 3.08 -14.13 -32.02
N ASP A 304 4.05 -14.99 -31.72
CA ASP A 304 3.77 -16.27 -31.07
C ASP A 304 3.40 -16.08 -29.58
N LEU A 305 2.86 -17.13 -28.94
CA LEU A 305 2.45 -17.07 -27.53
C LEU A 305 3.64 -16.78 -26.60
N ALA A 306 4.80 -17.38 -26.88
CA ALA A 306 5.98 -17.29 -26.03
C ALA A 306 6.60 -15.88 -26.07
N GLU A 307 6.62 -15.25 -27.24
CA GLU A 307 7.02 -13.86 -27.45
C GLU A 307 6.11 -12.91 -26.70
N LYS A 308 4.78 -13.08 -26.80
CA LYS A 308 3.81 -12.28 -26.04
C LYS A 308 4.04 -12.39 -24.53
N GLN A 309 4.23 -13.61 -24.03
CA GLN A 309 4.52 -13.87 -22.62
C GLN A 309 5.85 -13.22 -22.19
N LEU A 310 6.89 -13.36 -23.01
CA LEU A 310 8.20 -12.78 -22.73
C LEU A 310 8.16 -11.25 -22.70
N ASP A 311 7.45 -10.63 -23.65
CA ASP A 311 7.32 -9.18 -23.70
C ASP A 311 6.48 -8.65 -22.53
N LEU A 312 5.43 -9.37 -22.12
CA LEU A 312 4.71 -9.06 -20.88
C LEU A 312 5.63 -9.13 -19.65
N LEU A 313 6.47 -10.16 -19.55
CA LEU A 313 7.42 -10.26 -18.45
C LEU A 313 8.46 -9.12 -18.48
N LYS A 314 8.94 -8.72 -19.67
CA LYS A 314 9.83 -7.55 -19.82
C LYS A 314 9.13 -6.27 -19.40
N ASP A 315 7.86 -6.10 -19.73
CA ASP A 315 7.04 -4.95 -19.33
C ASP A 315 6.87 -4.92 -17.80
N TRP A 316 6.59 -6.06 -17.16
CA TRP A 316 6.48 -6.15 -15.70
C TRP A 316 7.78 -5.78 -15.00
N ARG A 317 8.92 -6.20 -15.56
CA ARG A 317 10.28 -5.85 -15.08
C ARG A 317 10.68 -4.39 -15.33
N LYS A 318 9.84 -3.59 -15.98
CA LYS A 318 10.04 -2.16 -16.24
C LYS A 318 8.94 -1.30 -15.58
N GLY A 319 8.30 -1.82 -14.53
CA GLY A 319 7.27 -1.10 -13.78
C GLY A 319 5.86 -1.13 -14.38
N LYS A 320 5.60 -1.78 -15.54
CA LYS A 320 4.22 -2.00 -16.02
C LYS A 320 3.61 -3.22 -15.33
N LEU A 321 3.34 -3.04 -14.04
CA LEU A 321 2.97 -4.12 -13.13
C LEU A 321 1.60 -4.76 -13.50
N PRO A 322 1.42 -6.08 -13.30
CA PRO A 322 0.17 -6.77 -13.59
C PRO A 322 -1.00 -6.38 -12.69
N SER A 323 -2.22 -6.73 -13.11
CA SER A 323 -3.38 -6.73 -12.20
C SER A 323 -3.30 -7.91 -11.23
N TYR A 324 -3.98 -7.79 -10.08
CA TYR A 324 -4.05 -8.86 -9.07
C TYR A 324 -4.43 -10.22 -9.66
N ASN A 325 -5.50 -10.27 -10.46
CA ASN A 325 -5.98 -11.53 -11.05
C ASN A 325 -4.96 -12.15 -12.01
N LYS A 326 -4.32 -11.34 -12.86
CA LYS A 326 -3.31 -11.81 -13.80
C LYS A 326 -2.08 -12.34 -13.06
N PHE A 327 -1.65 -11.62 -12.02
CA PHE A 327 -0.52 -12.02 -11.19
C PHE A 327 -0.81 -13.29 -10.38
N ARG A 328 -1.98 -13.40 -9.76
CA ARG A 328 -2.40 -14.61 -9.04
C ARG A 328 -2.48 -15.83 -9.97
N GLY A 329 -2.99 -15.63 -11.20
CA GLY A 329 -2.99 -16.68 -12.23
C GLY A 329 -1.57 -17.14 -12.60
N PHE A 330 -0.64 -16.19 -12.75
CA PHE A 330 0.78 -16.49 -12.95
C PHE A 330 1.38 -17.33 -11.80
N ILE A 331 1.16 -16.94 -10.54
CA ILE A 331 1.64 -17.70 -9.38
C ILE A 331 1.02 -19.10 -9.32
N LYS A 332 -0.28 -19.22 -9.64
CA LYS A 332 -0.97 -20.52 -9.67
C LYS A 332 -0.35 -21.46 -10.72
N ASN A 333 -0.08 -20.97 -11.92
CA ASN A 333 0.55 -21.73 -12.99
C ASN A 333 1.97 -22.17 -12.60
N LEU A 334 2.78 -21.23 -12.09
CA LEU A 334 4.12 -21.50 -11.61
C LEU A 334 4.14 -22.59 -10.52
N ARG A 335 3.23 -22.50 -9.54
CA ARG A 335 3.13 -23.49 -8.45
C ARG A 335 2.73 -24.87 -8.97
N SER A 336 1.74 -24.95 -9.86
CA SER A 336 1.24 -26.21 -10.42
C SER A 336 2.35 -27.01 -11.08
N GLU A 337 3.18 -26.35 -11.90
CA GLU A 337 4.26 -26.98 -12.66
C GLU A 337 5.50 -27.33 -11.80
N ARG A 338 5.70 -26.59 -10.70
CA ARG A 338 6.86 -26.77 -9.81
C ARG A 338 6.56 -27.60 -8.56
N GLN A 339 5.30 -27.92 -8.27
CA GLN A 339 4.86 -28.66 -7.08
C GLN A 339 5.37 -28.03 -5.77
N SER A 340 5.42 -26.70 -5.70
CA SER A 340 5.86 -26.00 -4.48
C SER A 340 4.86 -26.20 -3.33
N SER A 341 5.41 -26.46 -2.14
CA SER A 341 4.66 -26.58 -0.88
C SER A 341 4.14 -25.25 -0.36
N VAL A 342 4.60 -24.12 -0.92
CA VAL A 342 4.20 -22.78 -0.50
C VAL A 342 2.81 -22.43 -1.06
N GLU A 343 1.96 -21.80 -0.24
CA GLU A 343 0.60 -21.40 -0.63
C GLU A 343 0.61 -20.32 -1.74
N VAL A 344 -0.32 -20.44 -2.70
CA VAL A 344 -0.48 -19.47 -3.80
C VAL A 344 -0.78 -18.07 -3.24
N ASP A 345 -1.67 -18.01 -2.25
CA ASP A 345 -2.11 -16.73 -1.70
C ASP A 345 -0.96 -16.04 -0.96
N PHE A 346 -0.13 -16.77 -0.21
CA PHE A 346 1.08 -16.19 0.41
C PHE A 346 1.99 -15.51 -0.63
N LEU A 347 2.39 -16.24 -1.67
CA LEU A 347 3.27 -15.71 -2.72
C LEU A 347 2.63 -14.53 -3.47
N THR A 348 1.30 -14.59 -3.68
CA THR A 348 0.54 -13.52 -4.32
C THR A 348 0.55 -12.26 -3.47
N HIS A 349 0.26 -12.36 -2.16
CA HIS A 349 0.20 -11.19 -1.28
C HIS A 349 1.57 -10.55 -1.05
N ILE A 350 2.65 -11.35 -0.93
CA ILE A 350 4.02 -10.81 -0.87
C ILE A 350 4.36 -10.07 -2.16
N GLY A 351 4.05 -10.65 -3.33
CA GLY A 351 4.29 -9.98 -4.62
C GLY A 351 3.50 -8.68 -4.77
N VAL A 352 2.22 -8.65 -4.34
CA VAL A 352 1.39 -7.43 -4.34
C VAL A 352 1.94 -6.36 -3.40
N ALA A 353 2.43 -6.75 -2.22
CA ALA A 353 3.08 -5.81 -1.30
C ALA A 353 4.33 -5.19 -1.93
N VAL A 354 5.16 -6.00 -2.62
CA VAL A 354 6.36 -5.52 -3.33
C VAL A 354 5.98 -4.59 -4.49
N MET A 355 4.94 -4.93 -5.26
CA MET A 355 4.40 -4.06 -6.31
C MET A 355 3.92 -2.70 -5.77
N ALA A 356 3.30 -2.70 -4.59
CA ALA A 356 2.86 -1.47 -3.93
C ALA A 356 4.06 -0.64 -3.46
N MET A 357 5.13 -1.28 -2.97
CA MET A 357 6.39 -0.61 -2.63
C MET A 357 7.03 0.04 -3.84
N ASP A 358 7.07 -0.63 -5.00
CA ASP A 358 7.60 -0.03 -6.23
C ASP A 358 6.85 1.24 -6.64
N ARG A 359 5.52 1.21 -6.59
CA ARG A 359 4.70 2.40 -6.89
C ARG A 359 4.94 3.51 -5.87
N LEU A 360 5.04 3.17 -4.59
CA LEU A 360 5.34 4.14 -3.53
C LEU A 360 6.74 4.76 -3.71
N PHE A 361 7.74 3.94 -4.03
CA PHE A 361 9.11 4.37 -4.25
C PHE A 361 9.23 5.26 -5.47
N LEU A 362 8.51 4.95 -6.55
CA LEU A 362 8.40 5.82 -7.72
C LEU A 362 7.78 7.17 -7.37
N GLU A 363 6.66 7.19 -6.64
CA GLU A 363 6.03 8.44 -6.21
C GLU A 363 6.96 9.30 -5.34
N ILE A 364 7.67 8.69 -4.38
CA ILE A 364 8.64 9.42 -3.54
C ILE A 364 9.84 9.87 -4.37
N PHE A 365 10.34 9.04 -5.29
CA PHE A 365 11.45 9.40 -6.17
C PHE A 365 11.10 10.62 -7.03
N GLU A 366 9.89 10.64 -7.61
CA GLU A 366 9.35 11.77 -8.37
C GLU A 366 9.19 13.02 -7.50
N ASP A 367 8.72 12.88 -6.25
CA ASP A 367 8.62 13.99 -5.30
C ASP A 367 9.99 14.60 -4.95
N LEU A 368 11.06 13.81 -5.00
CA LEU A 368 12.42 14.25 -4.69
C LEU A 368 13.17 14.85 -5.89
N GLN A 369 12.74 14.56 -7.13
CA GLN A 369 13.35 15.11 -8.34
C GLN A 369 13.55 16.65 -8.32
N PRO A 370 12.60 17.47 -7.81
CA PRO A 370 12.73 18.92 -7.79
C PRO A 370 13.90 19.46 -6.94
N PHE A 371 14.42 18.67 -5.99
CA PHE A 371 15.58 19.09 -5.17
C PHE A 371 16.90 18.93 -5.92
N GLN A 372 16.98 17.99 -6.87
CA GLN A 372 18.20 17.67 -7.63
C GLN A 372 19.45 17.48 -6.73
N SER A 373 19.25 17.11 -5.46
CA SER A 373 20.29 16.96 -4.45
C SER A 373 20.52 15.47 -4.18
N ILE A 374 21.78 15.05 -4.28
CA ILE A 374 22.20 13.68 -3.94
C ILE A 374 21.84 13.36 -2.49
N GLN A 375 22.01 14.32 -1.57
CA GLN A 375 21.69 14.15 -0.15
C GLN A 375 20.20 13.84 0.09
N CYS A 376 19.29 14.42 -0.70
CA CYS A 376 17.87 14.09 -0.65
C CYS A 376 17.60 12.64 -1.10
N PHE A 377 18.28 12.15 -2.12
CA PHE A 377 18.19 10.75 -2.54
C PHE A 377 18.88 9.79 -1.55
N GLU A 378 19.93 10.22 -0.85
CA GLU A 378 20.50 9.47 0.27
C GLU A 378 19.54 9.41 1.48
N ALA A 379 18.71 10.44 1.69
CA ALA A 379 17.64 10.39 2.69
C ALA A 379 16.56 9.36 2.35
N PHE A 380 16.25 9.19 1.05
CA PHE A 380 15.40 8.10 0.57
C PHE A 380 16.01 6.74 0.93
N ASN A 381 17.27 6.49 0.57
CA ASN A 381 17.94 5.21 0.84
C ASN A 381 17.96 4.89 2.33
N ARG A 382 18.34 5.88 3.16
CA ARG A 382 18.30 5.75 4.62
C ARG A 382 16.90 5.46 5.16
N SER A 383 15.83 5.86 4.47
CA SER A 383 14.46 5.53 4.86
C SER A 383 14.09 4.09 4.46
N VAL A 384 14.47 3.66 3.25
CA VAL A 384 14.28 2.28 2.76
C VAL A 384 15.00 1.26 3.64
N ASP A 385 16.24 1.55 4.02
CA ASP A 385 17.08 0.68 4.84
C ASP A 385 16.50 0.40 6.25
N ARG A 386 15.43 1.11 6.64
CA ARG A 386 14.77 0.93 7.92
C ARG A 386 13.74 -0.17 7.94
N TYR A 387 13.27 -0.67 6.80
CA TYR A 387 12.26 -1.74 6.76
C TYR A 387 12.57 -2.93 7.70
N PRO A 388 13.82 -3.45 7.79
CA PRO A 388 14.14 -4.52 8.75
C PRO A 388 13.81 -4.17 10.21
N SER A 389 13.90 -2.89 10.59
CA SER A 389 13.53 -2.44 11.94
C SER A 389 12.02 -2.54 12.19
N TYR A 390 11.18 -2.29 11.17
CA TYR A 390 9.73 -2.48 11.25
C TYR A 390 9.38 -3.94 11.46
N TYR A 391 9.98 -4.83 10.66
CA TYR A 391 9.78 -6.27 10.81
C TYR A 391 10.17 -6.76 12.20
N VAL A 392 11.36 -6.39 12.70
CA VAL A 392 11.83 -6.77 14.04
C VAL A 392 10.91 -6.23 15.15
N HIS A 393 10.48 -4.98 15.03
CA HIS A 393 9.59 -4.34 16.00
C HIS A 393 8.25 -5.08 16.11
N PHE A 394 7.54 -5.29 15.00
CA PHE A 394 6.25 -5.98 15.03
C PHE A 394 6.38 -7.46 15.35
N LYS A 395 7.48 -8.10 14.97
CA LYS A 395 7.76 -9.47 15.40
C LYS A 395 7.85 -9.57 16.93
N ALA A 396 8.48 -8.61 17.59
CA ALA A 396 8.56 -8.59 19.06
C ALA A 396 7.19 -8.39 19.71
N ILE A 397 6.27 -7.67 19.07
CA ILE A 397 4.91 -7.44 19.59
C ILE A 397 4.00 -8.66 19.38
N TYR A 398 4.10 -9.34 18.24
CA TYR A 398 3.10 -10.33 17.80
C TYR A 398 3.60 -11.79 17.76
N SER A 399 4.87 -12.06 18.09
CA SER A 399 5.45 -13.42 18.04
C SER A 399 5.78 -14.01 19.42
N GLU A 400 5.16 -13.50 20.48
CA GLU A 400 5.14 -14.17 21.80
C GLU A 400 4.08 -15.26 21.88
#